data_AF-A0A7V9JU41-F1
#
_entry.id   AF-A0A7V9JU41-F1
#
_cell.length_a   1.000
_cell.length_b   1.000
_cell.length_c   1.000
_cell.angle_alpha   90.00
_cell.angle_beta   90.00
_cell.angle_gamma   90.00
#
_symmetry.space_group_name_H-M   'P 1'
#
loop_
_entity.id
_entity.type
_entity.pdbx_description
1 polymer ?
#
loop_
_entity_poly.entity_id
_entity_poly.type
_entity_poly.pdbx_seq_one_letter_code
_entity_poly.pdbx_strand_id
1 'polypeptide(L)'
;MRAFLIPALLILIGGSLAVLAIIWLRSLQQRNGATRDRVERVLSAIGAARCIESVRLMSDLVQRGAGVELIGAWERIEMPLLQAIPDCPPDYKVELINALDAAARICPRRETSASMLTMRNSLLA
;
A
#
# COMPACT_ATOMS: atom_id res chain seq x y z
N MET A 1 27.24 42.82 18.10
CA MET A 1 27.37 41.39 17.69
C MET A 1 26.05 40.60 17.72
N ARG A 2 25.07 40.90 18.59
CA ARG A 2 23.76 40.22 18.64
C ARG A 2 22.86 40.43 17.41
N ALA A 3 23.01 41.55 16.71
CA ALA A 3 22.19 41.91 15.54
C ALA A 3 22.43 41.03 14.30
N PHE A 4 23.58 40.33 14.19
CA PHE A 4 23.87 39.42 13.08
C PHE A 4 23.46 37.97 13.35
N LEU A 5 23.26 37.59 14.62
CA LEU A 5 22.86 36.23 15.00
C LEU A 5 21.42 35.93 14.60
N ILE A 6 20.52 36.92 14.72
CA ILE A 6 19.09 36.77 14.42
C ILE A 6 18.84 36.46 12.93
N PRO A 7 19.38 37.22 11.95
CA PRO A 7 19.19 36.90 10.53
C PRO A 7 19.87 35.60 10.12
N ALA A 8 21.04 35.28 10.69
CA ALA A 8 21.72 34.00 10.44
C ALA A 8 20.91 32.79 10.95
N LEU A 9 20.29 32.91 12.13
CA LEU A 9 19.39 31.89 12.68
C LEU A 9 18.14 31.71 11.84
N LEU A 10 17.53 32.80 11.35
CA LEU A 10 16.35 32.72 10.48
C LEU A 10 16.64 32.01 9.15
N ILE A 11 17.83 32.24 8.56
CA ILE A 11 18.25 31.55 7.34
C ILE A 11 18.50 30.06 7.61
N LEU A 12 19.13 29.71 8.72
CA LEU A 12 19.36 28.30 9.12
C LEU A 12 18.04 27.55 9.40
N ILE A 13 17.10 28.18 10.11
CA ILE A 13 15.78 27.60 10.38
C ILE A 13 14.98 27.47 9.07
N GLY A 14 14.93 28.52 8.26
CA GLY A 14 14.24 28.47 6.96
C GLY A 14 14.82 27.42 6.02
N GLY A 15 16.16 27.33 5.95
CA GLY A 15 16.86 26.33 5.13
C GLY A 15 16.59 24.90 5.58
N SER A 16 16.63 24.63 6.90
CA SER A 16 16.38 23.29 7.44
C SER A 16 14.93 22.83 7.23
N LEU A 17 13.95 23.72 7.39
CA LEU A 17 12.55 23.43 7.11
C LEU A 17 12.31 23.12 5.62
N ALA A 18 12.95 23.89 4.72
CA ALA A 18 12.85 23.64 3.28
C ALA A 18 13.45 22.27 2.89
N VAL A 19 14.60 21.91 3.45
CA VAL A 19 15.23 20.59 3.21
C VAL A 19 14.36 19.46 3.73
N LEU A 20 13.80 19.58 4.94
CA LEU A 20 12.85 18.61 5.50
C LEU A 20 11.61 18.44 4.61
N ALA A 21 11.03 19.54 4.12
CA ALA A 21 9.88 19.50 3.23
C ALA A 21 10.19 18.78 1.90
N ILE A 22 11.36 19.02 1.31
CA ILE A 22 11.79 18.35 0.07
C ILE A 22 12.00 16.85 0.30
N ILE A 23 12.64 16.46 1.40
CA ILE A 23 12.86 15.04 1.74
C ILE A 23 11.51 14.35 1.95
N TRP A 24 10.59 15.01 2.66
CA TRP A 24 9.25 14.49 2.88
C TRP A 24 8.49 14.29 1.57
N LEU A 25 8.47 15.29 0.68
CA LEU A 25 7.84 15.19 -0.64
C LEU A 25 8.44 14.08 -1.50
N ARG A 26 9.78 13.96 -1.54
CA ARG A 26 10.45 12.88 -2.26
C ARG A 26 10.09 11.51 -1.69
N SER A 27 10.00 11.39 -0.36
CA SER A 27 9.61 10.14 0.29
C SER A 27 8.18 9.74 -0.06
N LEU A 28 7.25 10.70 -0.15
CA LEU A 28 5.88 10.44 -0.59
C LEU A 28 5.83 10.00 -2.04
N GLN A 29 6.57 10.68 -2.92
CA GLN A 29 6.61 10.35 -4.34
C GLN A 29 7.21 8.96 -4.59
N GLN A 30 8.29 8.61 -3.87
CA GLN A 30 8.90 7.28 -3.95
C GLN A 30 7.96 6.18 -3.44
N ARG A 31 7.21 6.42 -2.36
CA ARG A 31 6.21 5.47 -1.85
C ARG A 31 5.10 5.20 -2.87
N ASN A 32 4.57 6.25 -3.48
CA ASN A 32 3.56 6.12 -4.53
C ASN A 32 4.08 5.37 -5.76
N GLY A 33 5.33 5.62 -6.16
CA GLY A 33 6.00 4.89 -7.24
C GLY A 33 6.14 3.39 -6.91
N ALA A 34 6.63 3.07 -5.71
CA ALA A 34 6.78 1.69 -5.27
C ALA A 34 5.46 0.92 -5.25
N THR A 35 4.38 1.53 -4.74
CA THR A 35 3.04 0.92 -4.75
C THR A 35 2.55 0.69 -6.18
N ARG A 36 2.75 1.66 -7.08
CA ARG A 36 2.39 1.50 -8.50
C ARG A 36 3.11 0.34 -9.15
N ASP A 37 4.41 0.19 -8.94
CA ASP A 37 5.19 -0.91 -9.48
C ASP A 37 4.73 -2.27 -8.92
N ARG A 38 4.34 -2.32 -7.64
CA ARG A 38 3.79 -3.55 -7.04
C ARG A 38 2.44 -3.93 -7.64
N VAL A 39 1.56 -2.95 -7.85
CA VAL A 39 0.28 -3.18 -8.53
C VAL A 39 0.52 -3.69 -9.95
N GLU A 40 1.48 -3.11 -10.67
CA GLU A 40 1.82 -3.57 -12.01
C GLU A 40 2.32 -5.02 -12.03
N ARG A 41 3.13 -5.41 -11.02
CA ARG A 41 3.54 -6.82 -10.87
C ARG A 41 2.35 -7.76 -10.70
N VAL A 42 1.37 -7.40 -9.87
CA VAL A 42 0.12 -8.18 -9.71
C VAL A 42 -0.62 -8.31 -11.04
N LEU A 43 -0.76 -7.20 -11.78
CA LEU A 43 -1.48 -7.17 -13.05
C LEU A 43 -0.77 -7.97 -14.15
N SER A 44 0.56 -7.96 -14.16
CA SER A 44 1.37 -8.72 -15.11
C SER A 44 1.47 -10.22 -14.79
N ALA A 45 1.22 -10.61 -13.54
CA ALA A 45 1.26 -12.00 -13.10
C ALA A 45 0.01 -12.77 -13.55
N ILE A 46 0.18 -14.09 -13.76
CA ILE A 46 -0.87 -14.99 -14.28
C ILE A 46 -1.01 -16.19 -13.32
N GLY A 47 -2.25 -16.68 -13.16
CA GLY A 47 -2.57 -17.84 -12.33
C GLY A 47 -2.08 -17.71 -10.89
N ALA A 48 -1.45 -18.77 -10.38
CA ALA A 48 -0.92 -18.85 -9.01
C ALA A 48 -0.02 -17.66 -8.63
N ALA A 49 0.81 -17.17 -9.55
CA ALA A 49 1.73 -16.07 -9.29
C ALA A 49 0.99 -14.76 -8.95
N ARG A 50 -0.19 -14.54 -9.53
CA ARG A 50 -1.01 -13.36 -9.23
C ARG A 50 -1.53 -13.40 -7.80
N CYS A 51 -1.91 -14.58 -7.29
CA CYS A 51 -2.30 -14.74 -5.89
C CYS A 51 -1.14 -14.35 -4.96
N ILE A 52 0.05 -14.91 -5.22
CA ILE A 52 1.27 -14.65 -4.43
C ILE A 52 1.63 -13.16 -4.41
N GLU A 53 1.64 -12.52 -5.58
CA GLU A 53 1.95 -11.08 -5.66
C GLU A 53 0.88 -10.23 -4.97
N SER A 54 -0.38 -10.64 -5.00
CA SER A 54 -1.47 -9.94 -4.31
C SER A 54 -1.28 -10.00 -2.79
N VAL A 55 -0.90 -11.17 -2.24
CA VAL A 55 -0.53 -11.31 -0.82
C VAL A 55 0.59 -10.32 -0.47
N ARG A 56 1.68 -10.33 -1.25
CA ARG A 56 2.85 -9.47 -1.03
C ARG A 56 2.49 -7.98 -1.07
N LEU A 57 1.62 -7.58 -2.00
CA LEU A 57 1.14 -6.20 -2.10
C LEU A 57 0.30 -5.81 -0.87
N MET A 58 -0.66 -6.65 -0.48
CA MET A 58 -1.55 -6.36 0.64
C MET A 58 -0.80 -6.32 1.97
N SER A 59 0.06 -7.31 2.25
CA SER A 59 0.87 -7.34 3.47
C SER A 59 1.77 -6.12 3.58
N ASP A 60 2.38 -5.68 2.48
CA ASP A 60 3.25 -4.50 2.46
C ASP A 60 2.48 -3.19 2.69
N LEU A 61 1.28 -3.05 2.11
CA LEU A 61 0.41 -1.90 2.36
C LEU A 61 -0.07 -1.86 3.82
N VAL A 62 -0.37 -3.03 4.39
CA VAL A 62 -0.73 -3.18 5.81
C VAL A 62 0.43 -2.78 6.72
N GLN A 63 1.64 -3.29 6.46
CA GLN A 63 2.83 -2.98 7.25
C GLN A 63 3.16 -1.47 7.23
N ARG A 64 2.89 -0.79 6.11
CA ARG A 64 3.08 0.66 5.96
C ARG A 64 1.93 1.49 6.55
N GLY A 65 0.82 0.87 6.98
CA GLY A 65 -0.39 1.58 7.40
C GLY A 65 -1.04 2.40 6.27
N ALA A 66 -0.81 2.00 5.02
CA ALA A 66 -1.14 2.79 3.84
C ALA A 66 -2.61 2.59 3.40
N GLY A 67 -3.57 2.82 4.30
CA GLY A 67 -4.99 2.55 4.08
C GLY A 67 -5.61 3.29 2.88
N VAL A 68 -5.13 4.50 2.57
CA VAL A 68 -5.59 5.26 1.39
C VAL A 68 -5.03 4.68 0.09
N GLU A 69 -3.74 4.34 0.06
CA GLU A 69 -3.12 3.69 -1.11
C GLU A 69 -3.75 2.32 -1.39
N LEU A 70 -4.14 1.61 -0.33
CA LEU A 70 -4.83 0.33 -0.40
C LEU A 70 -6.13 0.41 -1.21
N ILE A 71 -6.88 1.51 -1.10
CA ILE A 71 -8.13 1.70 -1.88
C ILE A 71 -7.82 1.72 -3.38
N GLY A 72 -6.88 2.56 -3.80
CA GLY A 72 -6.53 2.68 -5.21
C GLY A 72 -5.85 1.42 -5.76
N ALA A 73 -5.09 0.69 -4.92
CA ALA A 73 -4.57 -0.62 -5.28
C ALA A 73 -5.68 -1.65 -5.46
N TRP A 74 -6.64 -1.70 -4.52
CA TRP A 74 -7.76 -2.64 -4.53
C TRP A 74 -8.64 -2.49 -5.77
N GLU A 75 -9.04 -1.27 -6.10
CA GLU A 75 -9.87 -0.95 -7.28
C GLU A 75 -9.26 -1.50 -8.59
N ARG A 76 -7.93 -1.67 -8.64
CA ARG A 76 -7.22 -2.21 -9.81
C ARG A 76 -7.04 -3.73 -9.76
N ILE A 77 -6.83 -4.31 -8.58
CA ILE A 77 -6.45 -5.73 -8.44
C ILE A 77 -7.61 -6.65 -8.10
N GLU A 78 -8.76 -6.12 -7.62
CA GLU A 78 -9.89 -6.93 -7.15
C GLU A 78 -10.33 -7.98 -8.18
N MET A 79 -10.69 -7.53 -9.39
CA MET A 79 -11.13 -8.44 -10.45
C MET A 79 -10.02 -9.39 -10.93
N PRO A 80 -8.78 -8.92 -11.21
CA PRO A 80 -7.68 -9.81 -11.53
C PRO A 80 -7.39 -10.87 -10.47
N LEU A 81 -7.47 -10.52 -9.18
CA LEU A 81 -7.25 -11.43 -8.06
C LEU A 81 -8.37 -12.46 -7.99
N LEU A 82 -9.63 -12.04 -8.09
CA LEU A 82 -10.79 -12.93 -8.09
C LEU A 82 -10.65 -14.04 -9.14
N GLN A 83 -10.14 -13.70 -10.33
CA GLN A 83 -9.88 -14.66 -11.42
C GLN A 83 -8.76 -15.65 -11.10
N ALA A 84 -7.79 -15.26 -10.26
CA ALA A 84 -6.64 -16.10 -9.91
C ALA A 84 -6.84 -16.93 -8.63
N ILE A 85 -7.93 -16.72 -7.87
CA ILE A 85 -8.25 -17.49 -6.67
C ILE A 85 -8.26 -19.01 -6.89
N PRO A 86 -8.87 -19.54 -7.97
CA PRO A 86 -8.89 -20.99 -8.22
C PRO A 86 -7.49 -21.60 -8.37
N ASP A 87 -6.56 -20.82 -8.91
CA ASP A 87 -5.17 -21.22 -9.14
C ASP A 87 -4.27 -20.96 -7.91
N CYS A 88 -4.81 -20.43 -6.81
CA CYS A 88 -3.99 -20.05 -5.67
C CYS A 88 -3.44 -21.30 -4.93
N PRO A 89 -2.12 -21.37 -4.69
CA PRO A 89 -1.52 -22.48 -3.96
C PRO A 89 -2.10 -22.62 -2.55
N PRO A 90 -2.23 -23.84 -2.00
CA PRO A 90 -2.85 -24.06 -0.70
C PRO A 90 -2.15 -23.31 0.43
N ASP A 91 -0.81 -23.25 0.41
CA ASP A 91 -0.02 -22.53 1.42
C ASP A 91 -0.33 -21.01 1.42
N TYR A 92 -0.59 -20.46 0.23
CA TYR A 92 -0.86 -19.03 0.04
C TYR A 92 -2.33 -18.66 0.25
N LYS A 93 -3.27 -19.61 0.29
CA LYS A 93 -4.68 -19.31 0.57
C LYS A 93 -4.86 -18.75 1.98
N VAL A 94 -4.20 -19.34 2.97
CA VAL A 94 -4.25 -18.87 4.36
C VAL A 94 -3.58 -17.49 4.49
N GLU A 95 -2.44 -17.30 3.83
CA GLU A 95 -1.76 -16.01 3.79
C GLU A 95 -2.64 -14.93 3.15
N LEU A 96 -3.35 -15.24 2.06
CA LEU A 96 -4.27 -14.32 1.40
C LEU A 96 -5.45 -13.96 2.29
N ILE A 97 -6.06 -14.94 2.98
CA ILE A 97 -7.14 -14.69 3.94
C ILE A 97 -6.67 -13.71 5.03
N ASN A 98 -5.48 -13.93 5.58
CA ASN A 98 -4.92 -13.08 6.63
C ASN A 98 -4.57 -11.68 6.10
N ALA A 99 -4.02 -11.58 4.88
CA ALA A 99 -3.70 -10.33 4.24
C ALA A 99 -4.95 -9.49 3.95
N LEU A 100 -6.02 -10.13 3.44
CA LEU A 100 -7.32 -9.49 3.22
C LEU A 100 -7.96 -8.99 4.51
N ASP A 101 -7.93 -9.80 5.58
CA ASP A 101 -8.48 -9.40 6.88
C ASP A 101 -7.72 -8.21 7.47
N ALA A 102 -6.39 -8.25 7.43
CA ALA A 102 -5.56 -7.16 7.94
C ALA A 102 -5.73 -5.88 7.10
N ALA A 103 -5.82 -6.02 5.77
CA ALA A 103 -6.09 -4.90 4.86
C ALA A 103 -7.46 -4.26 5.14
N ALA A 104 -8.50 -5.08 5.33
CA ALA A 104 -9.84 -4.61 5.63
C ALA A 104 -9.92 -3.81 6.93
N ARG A 105 -9.11 -4.15 7.95
CA ARG A 105 -9.05 -3.44 9.24
C ARG A 105 -8.44 -2.04 9.16
N ILE A 106 -7.43 -1.85 8.30
CA ILE A 106 -6.77 -0.55 8.13
C ILE A 106 -7.41 0.30 7.03
N CYS A 107 -8.32 -0.28 6.24
CA CYS A 107 -8.96 0.41 5.11
C CYS A 107 -9.95 1.46 5.63
N PRO A 108 -9.77 2.75 5.28
CA PRO A 108 -10.65 3.81 5.76
C PRO A 108 -12.00 3.84 5.04
N ARG A 109 -12.12 3.18 3.86
CA ARG A 109 -13.36 3.13 3.09
C ARG A 109 -14.12 1.83 3.38
N ARG A 110 -15.29 1.96 4.02
CA ARG A 110 -16.13 0.83 4.44
C ARG A 110 -16.51 -0.10 3.29
N GLU A 111 -16.84 0.43 2.12
CA GLU A 111 -17.22 -0.35 0.93
C GLU A 111 -16.06 -1.24 0.45
N THR A 112 -14.87 -0.66 0.33
CA THR A 112 -13.64 -1.38 -0.04
C THR A 112 -13.31 -2.47 0.99
N SER A 113 -13.39 -2.15 2.28
CA SER A 113 -13.23 -3.12 3.37
C SER A 113 -14.23 -4.28 3.25
N ALA A 114 -15.51 -3.99 3.01
CA ALA A 114 -16.54 -5.00 2.84
C ALA A 114 -16.32 -5.90 1.61
N SER A 115 -15.83 -5.34 0.50
CA SER A 115 -15.45 -6.13 -0.69
C SER A 115 -14.27 -7.08 -0.38
N MET A 116 -13.22 -6.61 0.31
CA MET A 116 -12.12 -7.48 0.76
C MET A 116 -12.60 -8.63 1.65
N LEU A 117 -13.49 -8.34 2.59
CA LEU A 117 -14.07 -9.35 3.47
C LEU A 117 -14.97 -10.34 2.71
N THR A 118 -15.67 -9.88 1.68
CA THR A 118 -16.45 -10.74 0.78
C THR A 118 -15.55 -11.71 0.04
N MET A 119 -14.45 -11.22 -0.55
CA MET A 119 -13.46 -12.07 -1.22
C MET A 119 -12.78 -13.05 -0.24
N ARG A 120 -12.48 -12.61 0.98
CA ARG A 120 -11.98 -13.48 2.04
C ARG A 120 -12.96 -14.61 2.32
N ASN A 121 -14.26 -14.31 2.41
CA ASN A 121 -15.27 -15.33 2.67
C ASN A 121 -15.42 -16.32 1.52
N SER A 122 -15.19 -15.91 0.26
CA SER A 122 -15.19 -16.85 -0.88
C SER A 122 -13.99 -17.81 -0.88
N LEU A 123 -12.95 -17.56 -0.08
CA LEU A 123 -11.81 -18.47 0.10
C LEU A 123 -12.03 -19.52 1.19
N LEU A 124 -13.02 -19.29 2.07
CA LEU A 124 -13.37 -20.18 3.18
C LEU A 124 -14.50 -21.16 2.84
N ALA A 125 -15.26 -20.85 1.79
CA ALA A 125 -16.35 -21.67 1.25
C ALA A 125 -15.81 -22.75 0.31
#